data_AF-R0MI16-F1
#
_entry.id   AF-R0MI16-F1
#
_cell.length_a   1.000
_cell.length_b   1.000
_cell.length_c   1.000
_cell.angle_alpha   90.00
_cell.angle_beta   90.00
_cell.angle_gamma   90.00
#
_symmetry.space_group_name_H-M   'P 1'
#
loop_
_entity.id
_entity.type
_entity.pdbx_description
1 polymer ?
#
loop_
_entity_poly.entity_id
_entity_poly.type
_entity_poly.pdbx_seq_one_letter_code
_entity_poly.pdbx_strand_id
1 'polypeptide(L)' 'MLLSLSGIGPKVADCILLMGFGFLDVVPIDTHIFKFALKTFDLNTQNLNKTTYSLIQDEFILRYGEYAGIVQLFIFKSYL' A
#
# COMPACT_ATOMS: atom_id res chain seq x y z
N MET A 1 6.19 -10.37 13.02
CA MET A 1 6.87 -11.61 12.57
C MET A 1 7.52 -11.46 11.20
N LEU A 2 6.87 -10.85 10.19
CA LEU A 2 7.51 -10.64 8.88
C LEU A 2 8.65 -9.59 8.93
N LEU A 3 8.42 -8.45 9.59
CA LEU A 3 9.40 -7.35 9.69
C LEU A 3 10.68 -7.69 10.46
N SER A 4 10.72 -8.81 11.19
CA SER A 4 11.94 -9.26 11.89
C SER A 4 12.88 -10.05 10.97
N LEU A 5 12.45 -10.40 9.76
CA LEU A 5 13.27 -11.10 8.78
C LEU A 5 14.10 -10.09 7.98
N SER A 6 15.40 -10.40 7.78
CA SER A 6 16.29 -9.54 7.00
C SER A 6 15.78 -9.37 5.57
N GLY A 7 15.77 -8.13 5.08
CA GLY A 7 15.29 -7.78 3.74
C GLY A 7 13.77 -7.55 3.61
N ILE A 8 12.99 -7.78 4.68
CA ILE A 8 11.53 -7.54 4.66
C ILE A 8 11.20 -6.20 5.30
N GLY A 9 11.04 -5.17 4.47
CA GLY A 9 10.45 -3.88 4.87
C GLY A 9 8.91 -3.89 4.82
N PRO A 10 8.25 -2.80 5.26
CA PRO A 10 6.79 -2.68 5.29
C PRO A 10 6.10 -3.04 3.97
N LYS A 11 6.56 -2.45 2.85
CA LYS A 11 6.03 -2.76 1.51
C LYS A 11 6.12 -4.24 1.17
N VAL A 12 7.25 -4.88 1.47
CA VAL A 12 7.47 -6.30 1.15
C VAL A 12 6.60 -7.18 2.03
N ALA A 13 6.47 -6.86 3.32
CA ALA A 13 5.57 -7.54 4.23
C ALA A 13 4.11 -7.47 3.72
N ASP A 14 3.67 -6.29 3.29
CA ASP A 14 2.32 -6.09 2.77
C ASP A 14 2.07 -6.86 1.47
N CYS A 15 3.06 -6.91 0.56
CA CYS A 15 2.98 -7.77 -0.63
C CYS A 15 2.78 -9.24 -0.26
N ILE A 16 3.51 -9.73 0.76
CA ILE A 16 3.41 -11.12 1.23
C ILE A 16 2.02 -11.37 1.83
N LEU A 17 1.50 -10.45 2.64
CA LEU A 17 0.17 -10.59 3.25
C LEU A 17 -0.94 -10.61 2.19
N LEU A 18 -0.91 -9.67 1.25
CA LEU A 18 -1.93 -9.55 0.19
C LEU A 18 -1.92 -10.75 -0.75
N MET A 19 -0.76 -11.07 -1.34
CA MET A 19 -0.68 -12.08 -2.41
C MET A 19 -0.44 -13.51 -1.88
N GLY A 20 0.19 -13.65 -0.71
CA GLY A 20 0.58 -14.94 -0.15
C GLY A 20 -0.39 -15.47 0.92
N PHE A 21 -1.07 -14.59 1.66
CA PHE A 21 -1.94 -14.98 2.78
C PHE A 21 -3.40 -14.56 2.60
N GLY A 22 -3.75 -13.84 1.52
CA GLY A 22 -5.13 -13.50 1.20
C GLY A 22 -5.73 -12.36 2.03
N PHE A 23 -4.89 -11.51 2.64
CA PHE A 23 -5.36 -10.28 3.30
C PHE A 23 -5.66 -9.21 2.24
N LEU A 24 -6.90 -9.20 1.73
CA LEU A 24 -7.30 -8.41 0.56
C LEU A 24 -7.38 -6.89 0.81
N ASP A 25 -7.42 -6.50 2.07
CA ASP A 25 -7.47 -5.12 2.58
C ASP A 25 -6.08 -4.50 2.76
N VAL A 26 -5.02 -5.32 2.78
CA VAL A 26 -3.64 -4.84 2.95
C VAL A 26 -3.12 -4.22 1.66
N VAL A 27 -2.57 -3.00 1.75
CA VAL A 27 -2.16 -2.19 0.60
C VAL A 27 -0.64 -1.98 0.54
N PRO A 28 0.10 -2.71 -0.31
CA PRO A 28 1.52 -2.48 -0.50
C PRO A 28 1.79 -1.13 -1.19
N ILE A 29 2.42 -0.20 -0.47
CA ILE A 29 2.77 1.13 -1.01
C ILE A 29 4.23 1.15 -1.45
N ASP A 30 4.46 1.28 -2.75
CA ASP A 30 5.76 1.60 -3.35
C ASP A 30 5.80 3.06 -3.86
N THR A 31 6.84 3.42 -4.61
CA THR A 31 7.00 4.78 -5.13
C THR A 31 5.95 5.18 -6.17
N HIS A 32 5.38 4.23 -6.93
CA HIS A 32 4.34 4.50 -7.92
C HIS A 32 2.99 4.68 -7.24
N ILE A 33 2.64 3.78 -6.32
CA ILE A 33 1.42 3.86 -5.52
C ILE A 33 1.45 5.09 -4.62
N PHE A 34 2.61 5.43 -4.05
CA PHE A 34 2.77 6.66 -3.27
C PHE A 34 2.42 7.89 -4.11
N LYS A 35 3.01 8.05 -5.29
CA LYS A 35 2.71 9.18 -6.19
C LYS A 35 1.25 9.21 -6.63
N PHE A 36 0.66 8.05 -6.91
CA PHE A 36 -0.75 7.92 -7.21
C PHE A 36 -1.61 8.43 -6.03
N ALA A 37 -1.34 7.95 -4.82
CA ALA A 37 -2.10 8.30 -3.62
C ALA A 37 -2.01 9.80 -3.31
N LEU A 38 -0.83 10.41 -3.43
CA LEU A 38 -0.66 11.86 -3.25
C LEU A 38 -1.57 12.65 -4.18
N LYS A 39 -1.67 12.24 -5.45
CA LYS A 39 -2.48 12.91 -6.46
C LYS A 39 -3.98 12.62 -6.32
N THR A 40 -4.35 11.38 -6.02
CA THR A 40 -5.75 10.93 -6.02
C THR A 40 -6.46 11.25 -4.72
N PHE A 41 -5.73 11.30 -3.60
CA PHE A 41 -6.29 11.56 -2.27
C PHE A 41 -5.95 12.97 -1.75
N ASP A 42 -5.43 13.84 -2.61
CA ASP A 42 -5.07 15.23 -2.29
C ASP A 42 -4.20 15.38 -1.02
N LEU A 43 -3.22 14.49 -0.86
CA LEU A 43 -2.37 14.43 0.33
C LEU A 43 -1.15 15.36 0.16
N ASN A 44 -0.97 16.26 1.12
CA ASN A 44 0.17 17.18 1.12
C ASN A 44 1.34 16.62 1.95
N THR A 45 2.01 15.58 1.44
CA THR A 45 3.19 14.99 2.07
C THR A 45 4.27 14.67 1.04
N GLN A 46 5.52 14.96 1.38
CA GLN A 46 6.66 14.86 0.46
C GLN A 46 7.45 13.56 0.64
N ASN A 47 7.28 12.87 1.78
CA ASN A 47 8.08 11.71 2.15
C ASN A 47 7.22 10.53 2.58
N LEU A 48 7.59 9.36 2.07
CA LEU A 48 7.03 8.09 2.53
C LEU A 48 7.74 7.71 3.84
N ASN A 49 7.09 8.02 4.95
CA ASN A 49 7.48 7.60 6.30
C ASN A 49 6.38 6.73 6.91
N LYS A 50 6.57 6.23 8.14
CA LYS A 50 5.60 5.35 8.80
C LYS A 50 4.21 5.97 8.93
N THR A 51 4.12 7.25 9.28
CA THR A 51 2.85 7.96 9.44
C THR A 51 2.13 8.13 8.10
N THR A 52 2.85 8.59 7.08
CA THR A 52 2.32 8.72 5.72
C THR A 52 1.87 7.37 5.15
N TYR A 53 2.61 6.30 5.45
CA TYR A 53 2.30 4.94 5.00
C TYR A 53 0.95 4.47 5.56
N SER A 54 0.75 4.63 6.88
CA SER A 54 -0.51 4.28 7.53
C SER A 54 -1.67 5.14 7.01
N LEU A 55 -1.45 6.44 6.84
CA LEU A 55 -2.48 7.34 6.30
C LEU A 55 -2.93 6.92 4.89
N ILE A 56 -2.00 6.51 4.02
CA ILE A 56 -2.36 6.06 2.67
C ILE A 56 -3.10 4.73 2.72
N GLN A 57 -2.67 3.78 3.56
CA GLN A 57 -3.41 2.54 3.81
C GLN A 57 -4.86 2.83 4.23
N ASP A 58 -5.06 3.74 5.18
CA ASP A 58 -6.38 4.14 5.67
C ASP A 58 -7.24 4.77 4.55
N GLU A 59 -6.67 5.63 3.71
CA GLU A 59 -7.37 6.22 2.55
C GLU A 59 -7.81 5.18 1.53
N PHE A 60 -6.96 4.17 1.25
CA PHE A 60 -7.33 3.09 0.36
C PHE A 60 -8.46 2.24 0.96
N ILE A 61 -8.37 1.87 2.23
CA ILE A 61 -9.40 1.08 2.92
C ILE A 61 -10.72 1.87 3.00
N LEU A 62 -10.67 3.17 3.30
CA LEU A 62 -11.85 4.04 3.36
C LEU A 62 -12.60 4.09 2.03
N ARG A 63 -11.89 4.05 0.89
CA ARG A 63 -12.49 4.21 -0.45
C ARG A 63 -12.87 2.88 -1.11
N TYR A 64 -12.09 1.84 -0.89
CA TYR A 64 -12.21 0.56 -1.61
C TYR A 64 -12.58 -0.62 -0.72
N GLY A 65 -12.67 -0.40 0.60
CA GLY A 65 -13.12 -1.41 1.57
C GLY A 65 -12.22 -2.63 1.63
N GLU A 66 -12.84 -3.80 1.76
CA GLU A 66 -12.16 -5.10 1.92
C GLU A 66 -11.28 -5.49 0.72
N TYR A 67 -11.47 -4.85 -0.45
CA TYR A 67 -10.72 -5.14 -1.68
C TYR A 67 -9.65 -4.09 -1.99
N ALA A 68 -9.30 -3.23 -1.04
CA ALA A 68 -8.33 -2.15 -1.22
C ALA A 68 -6.98 -2.63 -1.78
N GLY A 69 -6.46 -3.74 -1.30
CA GLY A 69 -5.23 -4.36 -1.81
C GLY A 69 -5.38 -4.86 -3.24
N ILE A 70 -6.53 -5.46 -3.59
CA ILE A 70 -6.81 -5.88 -4.98
C ILE A 70 -6.85 -4.68 -5.92
N VAL A 71 -7.53 -3.60 -5.54
CA VAL A 71 -7.56 -2.35 -6.32
C VAL A 71 -6.15 -1.79 -6.50
N GLN A 72 -5.32 -1.82 -5.46
CA GLN A 72 -3.91 -1.42 -5.54
C GLN A 72 -3.14 -2.23 -6.60
N LEU A 73 -3.37 -3.55 -6.73
CA LEU A 73 -2.74 -4.37 -7.78
C LEU A 73 -3.13 -3.92 -9.19
N PHE A 74 -4.39 -3.54 -9.42
CA PHE A 74 -4.84 -3.01 -10.72
C PHE A 74 -4.25 -1.63 -11.01
N ILE A 75 -4.16 -0.76 -10.01
CA ILE A 75 -3.49 0.54 -10.14
C ILE A 75 -2.02 0.31 -10.47
N PHE A 76 -1.33 -0.55 -9.74
CA PHE A 76 0.07 -0.90 -10.00
C PHE A 76 0.28 -1.44 -11.42
N LYS A 77 -0.60 -2.33 -11.88
CA LYS A 77 -0.56 -2.87 -13.24
C LYS A 77 -0.66 -1.78 -14.32
N SER A 78 -1.32 -0.66 -14.04
CA SER A 78 -1.44 0.46 -14.97
C SER A 78 -0.14 1.27 -15.13
N TYR A 79 0.87 0.99 -14.29
CA TYR A 79 2.22 1.58 -14.37
C TYR A 79 3.27 0.65 -15.00
N LEU A 80 2.86 -0.56 -15.42
CA LEU A 80 3.67 -1.50 -16.20
C LEU A 80 3.46 -1.29 -17.71
#